data_AF-A0A091IQD3-F1
#
_entry.id   AF-A0A091IQD3-F1
#
_cell.length_a   1.000
_cell.length_b   1.000
_cell.length_c   1.000
_cell.angle_alpha   90.00
_cell.angle_beta   90.00
_cell.angle_gamma   90.00
#
_symmetry.space_group_name_H-M   'P 1'
#
loop_
_entity.id
_entity.type
_entity.pdbx_description
1 polymer ?
#
loop_
_entity_poly.entity_id
_entity_poly.type
_entity_poly.pdbx_seq_one_letter_code
_entity_poly.pdbx_strand_id
1 'polypeptide(L)'
;GGFFAEEFEVAELIYAEAALRLRLPEKKVLKCVEATVKVITWALTEGKDFDFVFKNFGVLVCRGKRVVMRFFEDLLRDVDETGILANTFLQV
;
A
#
# COMPACT_ATOMS: atom_id res chain seq x y z
N GLY A 1 25.81 3.45 -11.87
CA GLY A 1 24.98 4.66 -11.86
C GLY A 1 24.11 4.59 -10.63
N GLY A 2 24.34 5.48 -9.66
CA GLY A 2 23.64 5.46 -8.38
C GLY A 2 22.15 5.72 -8.59
N PHE A 3 21.33 4.78 -8.11
CA PHE A 3 19.90 5.00 -7.93
C PHE A 3 19.77 6.08 -6.84
N PHE A 4 19.26 7.25 -7.20
CA PHE A 4 18.76 8.19 -6.22
C PHE A 4 17.57 7.51 -5.55
N ALA A 5 17.80 6.97 -4.36
CA ALA A 5 16.71 6.77 -3.42
C ALA A 5 16.29 8.18 -2.99
N GLU A 6 15.38 8.79 -3.74
CA GLU A 6 14.56 9.85 -3.15
C GLU A 6 13.92 9.22 -1.91
N GLU A 7 14.31 9.70 -0.73
CA GLU A 7 13.60 9.40 0.50
C GLU A 7 12.18 9.94 0.31
N PHE A 8 11.26 9.06 -0.09
CA PHE A 8 9.84 9.38 -0.06
C PHE A 8 9.52 9.81 1.36
N GLU A 9 9.08 11.05 1.55
CA GLU A 9 8.50 11.47 2.81
C GLU A 9 7.32 10.55 3.09
N VAL A 10 7.52 9.61 4.02
CA VAL A 10 6.46 8.71 4.45
C VAL A 10 5.47 9.60 5.19
N ALA A 11 4.29 9.80 4.58
CA ALA A 11 3.23 10.59 5.20
C ALA A 11 2.97 10.07 6.61
N GLU A 12 3.13 10.94 7.61
CA GLU A 12 2.96 10.57 9.01
C GLU A 12 1.49 10.20 9.27
N LEU A 13 1.27 9.05 9.89
CA LEU A 13 -0.07 8.65 10.30
C LEU A 13 -0.49 9.46 11.53
N ILE A 14 -1.36 10.45 11.33
CA ILE A 14 -1.95 11.21 12.43
C ILE A 14 -3.05 10.38 13.09
N TYR A 15 -2.72 9.67 14.17
CA TYR A 15 -3.64 8.75 14.87
C TYR A 15 -4.94 9.42 15.33
N ALA A 16 -4.87 10.67 15.79
CA ALA A 16 -6.04 11.43 16.22
C ALA A 16 -7.04 11.66 15.06
N GLU A 17 -6.53 11.96 13.86
CA GLU A 17 -7.37 12.14 12.67
C GLU A 17 -8.01 10.82 12.23
N ALA A 18 -7.22 9.74 12.20
CA ALA A 18 -7.73 8.41 11.89
C ALA A 18 -8.80 7.96 12.91
N ALA A 19 -8.57 8.21 14.20
CA ALA A 19 -9.51 7.93 15.28
C ALA A 19 -10.83 8.67 15.09
N LEU A 20 -10.77 9.97 14.77
CA LEU A 20 -11.94 10.79 14.48
C LEU A 20 -12.73 10.26 13.28
N ARG A 21 -12.06 9.99 12.16
CA ARG A 21 -12.69 9.49 10.92
C ARG A 21 -13.34 8.11 11.11
N LEU A 22 -12.67 7.22 11.83
CA LEU A 22 -13.13 5.85 12.08
C LEU A 22 -14.13 5.76 13.24
N ARG A 23 -14.31 6.84 14.02
CA ARG A 23 -15.10 6.86 15.27
C ARG A 23 -14.63 5.78 16.25
N LEU A 24 -13.32 5.61 16.35
CA LEU A 24 -12.69 4.65 17.26
C LEU A 24 -11.79 5.39 18.25
N PRO A 25 -11.58 4.85 19.47
CA PRO A 25 -10.56 5.39 20.36
C PRO A 25 -9.17 5.32 19.70
N GLU A 26 -8.36 6.36 19.87
CA GLU A 26 -7.01 6.44 19.30
C GLU A 26 -6.14 5.23 19.67
N LYS A 27 -6.21 4.81 20.94
CA LYS A 27 -5.55 3.59 21.43
C LYS A 27 -5.94 2.33 20.65
N LYS A 28 -7.18 2.25 20.16
CA LYS A 28 -7.64 1.12 19.35
C LYS A 28 -7.08 1.21 17.93
N VAL A 29 -7.02 2.41 17.35
CA VAL A 29 -6.38 2.65 16.05
C VAL A 29 -4.90 2.24 16.10
N LEU A 30 -4.15 2.71 17.10
CA LEU A 30 -2.75 2.35 17.29
C LEU A 30 -2.56 0.83 17.35
N LYS A 31 -3.33 0.14 18.20
CA LYS A 31 -3.28 -1.33 18.31
C LYS A 31 -3.58 -2.05 17.00
N CYS A 32 -4.54 -1.56 16.22
CA CYS A 32 -4.87 -2.13 14.91
C CYS A 32 -3.71 -1.97 13.92
N VAL A 33 -3.07 -0.79 13.89
CA VAL A 33 -1.91 -0.52 13.03
C VAL A 33 -0.74 -1.43 13.44
N GLU A 34 -0.39 -1.47 14.72
CA GLU A 34 0.67 -2.33 15.25
C GLU A 34 0.43 -3.82 14.94
N ALA A 35 -0.79 -4.32 15.15
CA ALA A 35 -1.13 -5.71 14.85
C ALA A 35 -1.01 -6.02 13.35
N THR A 36 -1.46 -5.09 12.50
CA THR A 36 -1.37 -5.24 11.05
C THR A 36 0.09 -5.28 10.60
N VAL A 37 0.92 -4.34 11.06
CA VAL A 37 2.36 -4.31 10.76
C VAL A 37 3.04 -5.61 11.19
N LYS A 38 2.75 -6.11 12.40
CA LYS A 38 3.31 -7.39 12.88
C LYS A 38 2.98 -8.56 11.97
N VAL A 39 1.73 -8.68 11.54
CA VAL A 39 1.30 -9.75 10.63
C VAL A 39 2.00 -9.64 9.28
N ILE A 40 2.12 -8.42 8.73
CA ILE A 40 2.81 -8.17 7.47
C ILE A 40 4.28 -8.55 7.56
N THR A 41 4.98 -8.04 8.58
CA THR A 41 6.39 -8.33 8.80
C THR A 41 6.63 -9.83 8.91
N TRP A 42 5.83 -10.52 9.72
CA TRP A 42 5.90 -11.98 9.84
C TRP A 42 5.70 -12.69 8.51
N ALA A 43 4.66 -12.32 7.76
CA ALA A 43 4.35 -12.96 6.49
C ALA A 43 5.48 -12.76 5.46
N LEU A 44 6.08 -11.57 5.42
CA LEU A 44 7.24 -11.27 4.57
C LEU A 44 8.49 -12.03 5.00
N THR A 45 8.79 -12.11 6.30
CA THR A 45 9.98 -12.82 6.80
C THR A 45 9.91 -14.31 6.53
N GLU A 46 8.71 -14.89 6.67
CA GLU A 46 8.46 -16.31 6.41
C GLU A 46 8.24 -16.62 4.92
N GLY A 47 8.28 -15.61 4.05
CA GLY A 47 8.03 -15.75 2.62
C GLY A 47 6.64 -16.30 2.30
N LYS A 48 5.64 -15.96 3.12
CA LYS A 48 4.25 -16.31 2.88
C LYS A 48 3.68 -15.50 1.73
N ASP A 49 2.83 -16.13 0.95
CA ASP A 49 2.10 -15.47 -0.11
C ASP A 49 0.83 -14.83 0.46
N PHE A 50 0.66 -13.52 0.23
CA PHE A 50 -0.53 -12.78 0.63
C PHE A 50 -0.73 -11.57 -0.29
N ASP A 51 -1.95 -11.06 -0.31
CA ASP A 51 -2.34 -9.91 -1.13
C ASP A 51 -2.99 -8.83 -0.25
N PHE A 52 -2.58 -7.56 -0.42
CA PHE A 52 -3.29 -6.42 0.14
C PHE A 52 -4.12 -5.75 -0.93
N VAL A 53 -5.44 -5.78 -0.76
CA VAL A 53 -6.38 -5.10 -1.66
C VAL A 53 -6.67 -3.71 -1.13
N PHE A 54 -6.15 -2.69 -1.80
CA PHE A 54 -6.49 -1.31 -1.56
C PHE A 54 -7.67 -0.96 -2.46
N LYS A 55 -8.85 -0.77 -1.85
CA LYS A 55 -10.08 -0.44 -2.59
C LYS A 55 -9.85 0.79 -3.47
N ASN A 56 -10.25 0.69 -4.74
CA ASN A 56 -10.11 1.72 -5.78
C ASN A 56 -8.66 2.11 -6.14
N PHE A 57 -7.65 1.42 -5.59
CA PHE A 57 -6.26 1.75 -5.86
C PHE A 57 -5.54 0.59 -6.55
N GLY A 58 -5.59 -0.61 -5.97
CA GLY A 58 -4.95 -1.78 -6.54
C GLY A 58 -4.70 -2.90 -5.54
N VAL A 59 -3.86 -3.84 -5.94
CA VAL A 59 -3.45 -4.99 -5.13
C VAL A 59 -1.94 -5.03 -5.00
N LEU A 60 -1.45 -5.01 -3.76
CA LEU A 60 -0.05 -5.32 -3.47
C LEU A 60 0.08 -6.83 -3.32
N VAL A 61 0.75 -7.44 -4.31
CA VAL A 61 0.93 -8.88 -4.42
C VAL A 61 2.29 -9.25 -3.82
N CYS A 62 2.27 -10.04 -2.75
CA CYS A 62 3.48 -10.55 -2.10
C CYS A 62 3.62 -12.05 -2.38
N ARG A 63 4.71 -12.44 -3.05
CA ARG A 63 5.02 -13.84 -3.36
C ARG A 63 6.45 -14.16 -2.93
N GLY A 64 6.61 -14.98 -1.90
CA GLY A 64 7.90 -15.16 -1.23
C GLY A 64 8.48 -13.82 -0.76
N LYS A 65 9.65 -13.45 -1.29
CA LYS A 65 10.32 -12.15 -1.02
C LYS A 65 10.05 -11.07 -2.07
N ARG A 66 9.24 -11.37 -3.09
CA ARG A 66 8.91 -10.42 -4.15
C ARG A 66 7.61 -9.70 -3.81
N VAL A 67 7.65 -8.37 -3.87
CA VAL A 67 6.51 -7.49 -3.64
C VAL A 67 6.27 -6.70 -4.92
N VAL A 68 5.07 -6.79 -5.48
CA VAL A 68 4.69 -6.10 -6.72
C VAL A 68 3.37 -5.39 -6.50
N MET A 69 3.29 -4.11 -6.87
CA MET A 69 2.03 -3.38 -6.88
C MET A 69 1.35 -3.54 -8.23
N ARG A 70 0.07 -3.93 -8.23
CA ARG A 70 -0.80 -3.96 -9.40
C ARG A 70 -1.89 -2.92 -9.23
N PHE A 71 -1.95 -1.93 -10.10
CA PHE A 71 -2.95 -0.88 -10.01
C PHE A 71 -4.24 -1.29 -10.72
N PHE A 72 -5.37 -0.77 -10.25
CA PHE A 72 -6.61 -0.86 -11.00
C PHE A 72 -6.59 0.12 -12.16
N GLU A 73 -7.08 -0.31 -13.32
CA GLU A 73 -7.11 0.51 -14.54
C GLU A 73 -7.87 1.83 -14.34
N ASP A 74 -8.99 1.79 -13.62
CA ASP A 74 -9.80 2.97 -13.31
C ASP A 74 -8.95 4.05 -12.60
N LEU A 75 -8.14 3.67 -11.60
CA LEU A 75 -7.22 4.61 -10.94
C LEU A 75 -6.23 5.23 -11.94
N LEU A 76 -5.61 4.41 -12.80
CA LEU A 76 -4.59 4.88 -13.72
C LEU A 76 -5.16 5.87 -14.74
N ARG A 77 -6.40 5.65 -15.18
CA ARG A 77 -7.13 6.55 -16.08
C ARG A 77 -7.54 7.84 -15.39
N ASP A 78 -7.97 7.77 -14.13
CA ASP A 78 -8.34 8.94 -13.35
C ASP A 78 -7.13 9.85 -13.07
N VAL A 79 -5.94 9.26 -12.89
CA VAL A 79 -4.70 10.01 -12.60
C VAL A 79 -3.99 10.49 -13.86
N ASP A 80 -4.12 9.77 -14.98
CA ASP A 80 -3.50 10.12 -16.26
C ASP A 80 -4.47 9.93 -17.43
N GLU A 81 -5.12 11.03 -17.80
CA GLU A 81 -6.03 11.09 -18.94
C GLU A 81 -5.33 10.79 -20.28
N THR A 82 -3.99 10.92 -20.37
CA THR A 82 -3.24 10.62 -21.59
C THR A 82 -3.11 9.12 -21.84
N GLY A 83 -3.37 8.28 -20.82
CA GLY A 83 -3.32 6.82 -20.89
C GLY A 83 -1.91 6.22 -20.89
N ILE A 84 -0.86 7.03 -20.71
CA ILE A 84 0.53 6.56 -20.61
C ILE A 84 0.71 5.64 -19.39
N LEU A 85 0.13 6.00 -18.24
CA LEU A 85 0.22 5.19 -17.03
C LEU A 85 -0.54 3.87 -17.19
N ALA A 86 -1.74 3.90 -17.77
CA ALA A 86 -2.49 2.67 -18.08
C ALA A 86 -1.67 1.76 -18.99
N ASN A 87 -1.10 2.30 -20.08
CA ASN A 87 -0.26 1.53 -21.00
C ASN A 87 1.00 0.99 -20.34
N THR A 88 1.58 1.69 -19.35
CA THR A 88 2.83 1.26 -18.71
C THR A 88 2.59 0.20 -17.64
N PHE A 89 1.57 0.38 -16.81
CA PHE A 89 1.34 -0.45 -15.61
C PHE A 89 0.39 -1.63 -15.84
N LEU A 90 -0.34 -1.66 -16.96
CA LEU A 90 -1.24 -2.77 -17.31
C LEU A 90 -0.65 -3.73 -18.35
N GLN A 91 0.54 -3.47 -18.88
CA GLN A 91 1.24 -4.43 -19.75
C GLN A 91 1.66 -5.66 -18.93
N VAL A 92 1.02 -6.80 -19.21
CA VAL A 92 1.29 -8.12 -18.62
C VAL A 92 2.24 -8.91 -19.50
#